data_AF-A0AAV0PGZ2-F1
#
_entry.id   AF-A0AAV0PGZ2-F1
#
_cell.length_a   1.000
_cell.length_b   1.000
_cell.length_c   1.000
_cell.angle_alpha   90.00
_cell.angle_beta   90.00
_cell.angle_gamma   90.00
#
_symmetry.space_group_name_H-M   'P 1'
#
loop_
_entity.id
_entity.type
_entity.pdbx_description
1 polymer ?
#
loop_
_entity_poly.entity_id
_entity_poly.type
_entity_poly.pdbx_seq_one_letter_code
_entity_poly.pdbx_strand_id
1 'polypeptide(L)'
;MVTPGSDAKKVSPDVIAEYTVRALQRTMPPAVPAVVFLSGGQSEEEATVNLNAMNKLQTKKPWTLSFSFGRALQQSTLKAWAGKEENWKKAQDALLTRCKANSEAVLGKYKGDATPAEGASESLHVKDYKY
;
A
#
# COMPACT_ATOMS: atom_id res chain seq x y z
N MET A 1 -2.92 -8.33 0.97
CA MET A 1 -4.11 -7.99 1.77
C MET A 1 -5.25 -8.88 1.33
N VAL A 2 -6.28 -9.09 2.15
CA VAL A 2 -7.49 -9.81 1.75
C VAL A 2 -8.40 -8.83 1.02
N THR A 3 -8.55 -8.99 -0.29
CA THR A 3 -9.31 -8.09 -1.16
C THR A 3 -10.29 -8.87 -2.02
N PRO A 4 -11.34 -8.22 -2.58
CA PRO A 4 -12.07 -8.77 -3.71
C PRO A 4 -11.14 -9.11 -4.88
N GLY A 5 -11.60 -9.99 -5.78
CA GLY A 5 -10.92 -10.25 -7.05
C GLY A 5 -10.88 -9.00 -7.94
N SER A 6 -9.98 -8.97 -8.92
CA SER A 6 -9.78 -7.82 -9.82
C SER A 6 -11.02 -7.41 -10.61
N ASP A 7 -11.87 -8.38 -10.94
CA ASP A 7 -13.12 -8.17 -11.70
C ASP A 7 -14.34 -7.91 -10.79
N ALA A 8 -14.15 -7.97 -9.47
CA ALA A 8 -15.20 -7.70 -8.50
C ALA A 8 -15.29 -6.20 -8.18
N LYS A 9 -16.44 -5.79 -7.63
CA LYS A 9 -16.61 -4.41 -7.15
C LYS A 9 -15.61 -4.10 -6.04
N LYS A 10 -14.99 -2.92 -6.11
CA LYS A 10 -14.15 -2.40 -5.03
C LYS A 10 -14.99 -2.22 -3.76
N VAL A 11 -14.33 -2.35 -2.62
CA VAL A 11 -14.91 -2.18 -1.27
C VAL A 11 -14.11 -1.13 -0.50
N SER A 12 -14.65 -0.65 0.62
CA SER A 12 -13.97 0.35 1.43
C SER A 12 -12.70 -0.21 2.10
N PRO A 13 -11.73 0.65 2.43
CA PRO A 13 -10.53 0.24 3.17
C PRO A 13 -10.83 -0.43 4.52
N ASP A 14 -11.94 -0.06 5.18
CA ASP A 14 -12.35 -0.66 6.45
C ASP A 14 -12.75 -2.13 6.29
N VAL A 15 -13.43 -2.47 5.19
CA VAL A 15 -13.76 -3.87 4.87
C VAL A 15 -12.48 -4.66 4.62
N ILE A 16 -11.55 -4.11 3.81
CA ILE A 16 -10.24 -4.75 3.56
C ILE A 16 -9.50 -4.98 4.88
N ALA A 17 -9.50 -3.98 5.77
CA ALA A 17 -8.82 -4.03 7.05
C ALA A 17 -9.41 -5.12 7.96
N GLU A 18 -10.73 -5.16 8.10
CA GLU A 18 -11.43 -6.14 8.92
C GLU A 18 -11.13 -7.57 8.49
N TYR A 19 -11.29 -7.88 7.20
CA TYR A 19 -11.06 -9.22 6.68
C TYR A 19 -9.58 -9.61 6.72
N THR A 20 -8.66 -8.67 6.45
CA THR A 20 -7.22 -8.94 6.49
C THR A 20 -6.76 -9.24 7.91
N VAL A 21 -7.08 -8.37 8.88
CA VAL A 21 -6.65 -8.55 10.27
C VAL A 21 -7.29 -9.79 10.89
N ARG A 22 -8.57 -10.05 10.61
CA ARG A 22 -9.26 -11.29 11.05
C ARG A 22 -8.57 -12.55 10.51
N ALA A 23 -8.17 -12.55 9.24
CA ALA A 23 -7.50 -13.70 8.65
C ALA A 23 -6.15 -13.97 9.35
N LEU A 24 -5.36 -12.92 9.61
CA LEU A 24 -4.11 -13.04 10.37
C LEU A 24 -4.36 -13.54 11.80
N GLN A 25 -5.34 -12.97 12.51
CA GLN A 25 -5.72 -13.40 13.86
C GLN A 25 -6.09 -14.89 13.96
N ARG A 26 -6.66 -15.47 12.89
CA ARG A 26 -7.07 -16.87 12.85
C ARG A 26 -5.95 -17.85 12.50
N THR A 27 -4.81 -17.37 12.00
CA THR A 27 -3.81 -18.22 11.35
C THR A 27 -2.38 -17.96 11.80
N MET A 28 -2.05 -16.74 12.18
CA MET A 28 -0.69 -16.36 12.52
C MET A 28 -0.43 -16.52 14.02
N PRO A 29 0.70 -17.13 14.42
CA PRO A 29 1.15 -17.11 15.80
C PRO A 29 1.68 -15.73 16.22
N PRO A 30 1.44 -15.27 17.47
CA PRO A 30 1.99 -14.01 17.99
C PRO A 30 3.52 -13.93 18.03
N ALA A 31 4.23 -15.05 17.91
CA ALA A 31 5.69 -15.09 17.91
C ALA A 31 6.32 -14.49 16.63
N VAL A 32 5.55 -14.36 15.56
CA VAL A 32 6.01 -13.64 14.36
C VAL A 32 6.14 -12.15 14.73
N PRO A 33 7.21 -11.43 14.31
CA PRO A 33 7.37 -10.03 14.72
C PRO A 33 6.56 -9.04 13.85
N ALA A 34 6.41 -9.35 12.57
CA ALA A 34 5.80 -8.43 11.61
C ALA A 34 5.18 -9.14 10.41
N VAL A 35 4.18 -8.50 9.82
CA VAL A 35 3.61 -8.82 8.51
C VAL A 35 3.88 -7.65 7.58
N VAL A 36 4.65 -7.88 6.52
CA VAL A 36 4.94 -6.88 5.48
C VAL A 36 4.10 -7.18 4.24
N PHE A 37 3.07 -6.39 4.01
CA PHE A 37 2.13 -6.65 2.93
C PHE A 37 2.73 -6.33 1.56
N LEU A 38 2.51 -7.21 0.58
CA LEU A 38 2.63 -6.88 -0.83
C LEU A 38 1.47 -5.99 -1.28
N SER A 39 1.72 -5.07 -2.22
CA SER A 39 0.68 -4.21 -2.78
C SER A 39 -0.17 -4.90 -3.85
N GLY A 40 0.37 -5.91 -4.53
CA GLY A 40 -0.33 -6.58 -5.62
C GLY A 40 -0.63 -5.61 -6.78
N GLY A 41 -1.86 -5.62 -7.29
CA GLY A 41 -2.32 -4.73 -8.36
C GLY A 41 -2.96 -3.41 -7.88
N GLN A 42 -2.91 -3.13 -6.57
CA GLN A 42 -3.45 -1.89 -6.02
C GLN A 42 -2.67 -0.68 -6.52
N SER A 43 -3.34 0.46 -6.64
CA SER A 43 -2.67 1.74 -6.87
C SER A 43 -1.79 2.13 -5.67
N GLU A 44 -0.91 3.12 -5.84
CA GLU A 44 -0.05 3.61 -4.76
C GLU A 44 -0.89 4.13 -3.58
N GLU A 45 -1.96 4.86 -3.90
CA GLU A 45 -2.86 5.41 -2.89
C GLU A 45 -3.73 4.33 -2.24
N GLU A 46 -4.29 3.41 -3.04
CA GLU A 46 -5.13 2.31 -2.54
C GLU A 46 -4.38 1.42 -1.55
N ALA A 47 -3.12 1.05 -1.87
CA ALA A 47 -2.29 0.25 -0.98
C ALA A 47 -2.04 0.96 0.37
N THR A 48 -1.90 2.29 0.34
CA THR A 48 -1.58 3.09 1.51
C THR A 48 -2.81 3.30 2.39
N VAL A 49 -3.97 3.61 1.81
CA VAL A 49 -5.22 3.76 2.59
C VAL A 49 -5.65 2.44 3.21
N ASN A 50 -5.46 1.31 2.51
CA ASN A 50 -5.75 -0.02 3.06
C ASN A 50 -4.80 -0.39 4.21
N LEU A 51 -3.50 -0.10 4.08
CA LEU A 51 -2.53 -0.27 5.16
C LEU A 51 -2.89 0.59 6.38
N ASN A 52 -3.26 1.85 6.15
CA ASN A 52 -3.66 2.79 7.19
C ASN A 52 -4.91 2.31 7.94
N ALA A 53 -5.93 1.82 7.21
CA ALA A 53 -7.15 1.28 7.80
C ALA A 53 -6.87 0.06 8.70
N MET A 54 -5.98 -0.86 8.28
CA MET A 54 -5.54 -1.98 9.12
C MET A 54 -4.89 -1.52 10.42
N ASN A 55 -4.04 -0.50 10.36
CA ASN A 55 -3.36 0.01 11.55
C ASN A 55 -4.29 0.82 12.46
N LYS A 56 -5.32 1.50 11.91
CA LYS A 56 -6.38 2.17 12.68
C LYS A 56 -7.39 1.24 13.35
N LEU A 57 -7.59 0.03 12.82
CA LEU A 57 -8.59 -0.91 13.32
C LEU A 57 -8.36 -1.25 14.81
N GLN A 58 -9.34 -1.01 15.67
CA GLN A 58 -9.21 -1.24 17.11
C GLN A 58 -9.44 -2.71 17.44
N THR A 59 -8.38 -3.51 17.43
CA THR A 59 -8.39 -4.94 17.77
C THR A 59 -6.98 -5.45 18.12
N LYS A 60 -6.88 -6.68 18.63
CA LYS A 60 -5.59 -7.30 18.97
C LYS A 60 -4.78 -7.56 17.70
N LYS A 61 -3.64 -6.87 17.57
CA LYS A 61 -2.66 -7.10 16.50
C LYS A 61 -1.30 -7.28 17.16
N PRO A 62 -0.93 -8.50 17.58
CA PRO A 62 0.35 -8.74 18.25
C PRO A 62 1.57 -8.64 17.31
N TRP A 63 1.34 -8.31 16.04
CA TRP A 63 2.34 -8.13 14.99
C TRP A 63 2.42 -6.66 14.59
N THR A 64 3.60 -6.23 14.15
CA THR A 64 3.71 -5.01 13.35
C THR A 64 3.07 -5.25 11.97
N LEU A 65 2.16 -4.37 11.54
CA LEU A 65 1.57 -4.41 10.19
C LEU A 65 2.23 -3.33 9.32
N SER A 66 3.08 -3.76 8.40
CA SER A 66 3.91 -2.88 7.57
C SER A 66 3.81 -3.25 6.08
N PHE A 67 4.65 -2.66 5.24
CA PHE A 67 4.61 -2.81 3.78
C PHE A 67 5.91 -3.37 3.22
N SER A 68 5.78 -4.15 2.14
CA SER A 68 6.84 -4.54 1.21
C SER A 68 6.32 -4.28 -0.20
N PHE A 69 6.38 -3.01 -0.61
CA PHE A 69 5.75 -2.52 -1.84
C PHE A 69 6.78 -2.28 -2.93
N GLY A 70 6.55 -2.88 -4.10
CA GLY A 70 7.24 -2.54 -5.35
C GLY A 70 6.47 -1.45 -6.10
N ARG A 71 5.53 -1.86 -6.97
CA ARG A 71 4.75 -0.94 -7.82
C ARG A 71 4.08 0.20 -7.05
N ALA A 72 3.49 -0.07 -5.88
CA ALA A 72 2.80 0.95 -5.08
C ALA A 72 3.73 2.00 -4.42
N LEU A 73 5.05 1.85 -4.60
CA LEU A 73 6.07 2.76 -4.09
C LEU A 73 6.87 3.41 -5.22
N GLN A 74 6.83 2.85 -6.43
CA GLN A 74 7.72 3.22 -7.55
C GLN A 74 6.99 3.72 -8.79
N GLN A 75 5.66 3.53 -8.93
CA GLN A 75 4.95 3.87 -10.16
C GLN A 75 5.09 5.36 -10.49
N SER A 76 4.78 6.24 -9.53
CA SER A 76 4.91 7.69 -9.73
C SER A 76 6.36 8.12 -9.89
N THR A 77 7.29 7.48 -9.18
CA THR A 77 8.73 7.70 -9.33
C THR A 77 9.22 7.41 -10.74
N LEU A 78 8.84 6.26 -11.30
CA LEU A 78 9.25 5.85 -12.65
C LEU A 78 8.65 6.77 -13.71
N LYS A 79 7.37 7.15 -13.56
CA LYS A 79 6.73 8.13 -14.44
C LYS A 79 7.40 9.50 -14.38
N ALA A 80 7.70 9.99 -13.18
CA ALA A 80 8.36 11.27 -12.98
C ALA A 80 9.78 11.27 -13.56
N TRP A 81 10.50 10.15 -13.44
CA TRP A 81 11.85 10.00 -13.99
C TRP A 81 11.85 9.98 -15.52
N ALA A 82 10.97 9.19 -16.14
CA ALA A 82 10.87 9.01 -17.58
C ALA A 82 12.19 8.62 -18.28
N GLY A 83 13.15 8.03 -17.55
CA GLY A 83 14.47 7.66 -18.07
C GLY A 83 15.44 8.84 -18.27
N LYS A 84 15.13 10.03 -17.75
CA LYS A 84 15.84 11.28 -18.01
C LYS A 84 16.60 11.77 -16.77
N GLU A 85 17.88 12.10 -16.92
CA GLU A 85 18.72 12.53 -15.80
C GLU A 85 18.26 13.86 -15.20
N GLU A 86 17.77 14.78 -16.03
CA GLU A 86 17.22 16.06 -15.59
C GLU A 86 16.01 15.91 -14.63
N ASN A 87 15.36 14.74 -14.62
CA ASN A 87 14.21 14.45 -13.78
C ASN A 87 14.55 13.74 -12.46
N TRP A 88 15.82 13.47 -12.15
CA TRP A 88 16.20 12.73 -10.94
C TRP A 88 15.60 13.31 -9.67
N LYS A 89 15.67 14.63 -9.49
CA LYS A 89 15.13 15.28 -8.29
C LYS A 89 13.61 15.12 -8.19
N LYS A 90 12.90 15.31 -9.31
CA LYS A 90 11.44 15.12 -9.39
C LYS A 90 11.03 13.68 -9.04
N ALA A 91 11.78 12.69 -9.52
CA ALA A 91 11.54 11.28 -9.22
C ALA A 91 11.80 10.93 -7.74
N GLN A 92 12.91 11.43 -7.18
CA GLN A 92 13.24 11.24 -5.76
C GLN A 92 12.20 11.88 -4.83
N ASP A 93 11.68 13.05 -5.19
CA ASP A 93 10.64 13.73 -4.40
C ASP A 93 9.30 12.95 -4.46
N ALA A 94 8.94 12.38 -5.61
CA ALA A 94 7.80 11.47 -5.73
C ALA A 94 7.97 10.20 -4.87
N LEU A 95 9.17 9.59 -4.92
CA LEU A 95 9.51 8.44 -4.09
C LEU A 95 9.38 8.75 -2.59
N LEU A 96 9.97 9.87 -2.15
CA LEU A 96 9.93 10.28 -0.75
C LEU A 96 8.50 10.55 -0.27
N THR A 97 7.65 11.11 -1.15
CA THR A 97 6.22 11.32 -0.86
C THR A 97 5.54 9.99 -0.57
N ARG A 98 5.74 8.96 -1.41
CA ARG A 98 5.17 7.62 -1.16
C ARG A 98 5.77 6.94 0.08
N CYS A 99 7.07 7.08 0.32
CA CYS A 99 7.72 6.54 1.51
C CYS A 99 7.13 7.15 2.80
N LYS A 100 6.93 8.47 2.84
CA LYS A 100 6.31 9.16 3.98
C LYS A 100 4.86 8.72 4.19
N ALA A 101 4.06 8.70 3.13
CA ALA A 101 2.66 8.27 3.20
C ALA A 101 2.52 6.83 3.75
N ASN A 102 3.34 5.90 3.25
CA ASN A 102 3.35 4.52 3.75
C ASN A 102 3.87 4.43 5.19
N SER A 103 4.90 5.21 5.56
CA SER A 103 5.39 5.28 6.94
C SER A 103 4.31 5.77 7.91
N GLU A 104 3.51 6.75 7.53
CA GLU A 104 2.38 7.23 8.34
C GLU A 104 1.23 6.21 8.39
N ALA A 105 1.00 5.47 7.30
CA ALA A 105 0.01 4.42 7.25
C ALA A 105 0.35 3.25 8.19
N VAL A 106 1.63 2.92 8.39
CA VAL A 106 2.08 1.95 9.41
C VAL A 106 1.67 2.40 10.82
N LEU A 107 1.66 3.71 11.07
CA LEU A 107 1.27 4.28 12.35
C LEU A 107 -0.25 4.50 12.47
N GLY A 108 -1.04 4.22 11.43
CA GLY A 108 -2.46 4.55 11.38
C GLY A 108 -2.74 6.06 11.35
N LYS A 109 -1.76 6.86 10.91
CA LYS A 109 -1.80 8.33 10.97
C LYS A 109 -1.93 8.99 9.61
N TYR A 110 -1.88 8.23 8.52
CA TYR A 110 -2.00 8.79 7.18
C TYR A 110 -3.40 9.40 6.97
N LYS A 111 -3.44 10.62 6.42
CA LYS A 111 -4.66 11.41 6.27
C LYS A 111 -5.18 11.51 4.83
N GLY A 112 -4.50 10.90 3.86
CA GLY A 112 -4.88 11.02 2.44
C GLY A 112 -4.45 12.35 1.82
N ASP A 113 -3.49 13.03 2.44
CA ASP A 113 -3.01 14.38 2.08
C ASP A 113 -1.66 14.36 1.37
N ALA A 114 -1.14 13.19 1.00
CA ALA A 114 0.04 13.12 0.14
C ALA A 114 -0.28 13.77 -1.20
N THR A 115 0.53 14.75 -1.61
CA THR A 115 0.40 15.40 -2.91
C THR A 115 0.33 14.34 -4.01
N PRO A 116 -0.77 14.25 -4.78
CA PRO A 116 -0.91 13.22 -5.80
C PRO A 116 0.16 13.44 -6.87
N ALA A 117 1.10 12.50 -6.97
CA ALA A 117 1.96 12.42 -8.13
C ALA A 117 1.20 11.75 -9.29
N GLU A 118 1.59 12.09 -10.52
CA GLU A 118 0.98 11.51 -11.71
C GLU A 118 1.03 9.97 -11.66
N GLY A 119 -0.14 9.33 -11.82
CA GLY A 119 -0.28 7.87 -11.76
C GLY A 119 -0.45 7.24 -10.37
N ALA A 120 -0.45 8.01 -9.28
CA ALA A 120 -0.57 7.46 -7.92
C ALA A 120 -1.90 6.71 -7.66
N SER A 121 -2.96 7.08 -8.38
CA SER A 121 -4.30 6.47 -8.26
C SER A 121 -4.59 5.41 -9.33
N GLU A 122 -3.67 5.18 -10.27
CA GLU A 122 -3.89 4.23 -11.35
C GLU A 122 -3.81 2.79 -10.85
N SER A 123 -4.72 1.94 -11.34
CA SER A 123 -4.65 0.50 -11.08
C SER A 123 -3.32 -0.05 -11.64
N LEU A 124 -2.63 -0.82 -10.82
CA LEU A 124 -1.35 -1.46 -11.20
C LEU A 124 -1.55 -2.94 -11.53
N HIS A 125 -2.80 -3.38 -11.68
CA HIS A 125 -3.12 -4.73 -12.08
C HIS A 125 -2.70 -4.99 -13.53
N VAL A 126 -2.00 -6.10 -13.75
CA VAL A 126 -1.64 -6.60 -15.07
C VAL A 126 -2.14 -8.03 -15.15
N LYS A 127 -3.04 -8.30 -16.11
CA LYS A 127 -3.58 -9.63 -16.34
C LYS A 127 -2.43 -10.57 -16.75
N ASP A 128 -2.40 -11.76 -16.18
CA ASP A 128 -1.39 -12.80 -16.46
C ASP A 128 0.08 -12.36 -16.22
N TYR A 129 0.31 -11.47 -15.23
CA TYR A 129 1.66 -11.04 -14.84
C TYR A 129 2.54 -12.23 -14.43
N LYS A 130 3.71 -12.35 -15.03
CA LYS A 130 4.73 -13.36 -14.70
C LYS A 130 5.92 -12.68 -14.03
N TYR A 131 6.39 -13.27 -12.93
CA TYR A 131 7.58 -12.84 -12.20
C TYR A 131 8.86 -13.23 -12.93
#